data_AF-A0A292RRT4-F1
#
_entry.id   AF-A0A292RRT4-F1
#
_cell.length_a   1.000
_cell.length_b   1.000
_cell.length_c   1.000
_cell.angle_alpha   90.00
_cell.angle_beta   90.00
_cell.angle_gamma   90.00
#
_symmetry.space_group_name_H-M   'P 1'
#
loop_
_entity.id
_entity.type
_entity.pdbx_description
1 polymer ?
#
loop_
_entity_poly.entity_id
_entity_poly.type
_entity_poly.pdbx_seq_one_letter_code
_entity_poly.pdbx_strand_id
1 'polypeptide(L)'
;MFNRETILKNLNTENYYIDNHSLDLFLEDWKIESIYEDEDGLEFYDDLALEKIKKGISLKAQGYSDEQIIAKLSRMEAKIEKNEEPAKPVQPLIVSDLLEENTAASTDVAVKEETQTEIIPQGKSFTLDVSSQTLQMLAEAVAKKISDDITNSDMATRLIEAGGYKRDNEILAKQVHELLEHNKELSKRIEQLESHESKNFWSRFWGKH
;
A
#
# COMPACT_ATOMS: atom_id res chain seq x y z
N MET A 1 -20.35 -1.61 16.67
CA MET A 1 -19.43 -1.75 17.83
C MET A 1 -18.58 -2.99 17.66
N PHE A 2 -17.27 -2.87 17.87
CA PHE A 2 -16.29 -3.94 17.68
C PHE A 2 -15.26 -3.89 18.81
N ASN A 3 -14.82 -5.04 19.32
CA ASN A 3 -13.59 -5.13 20.12
C ASN A 3 -12.36 -5.28 19.19
N ARG A 4 -11.14 -5.16 19.73
CA ARG A 4 -9.87 -5.35 19.00
C ARG A 4 -9.86 -6.60 18.12
N GLU A 5 -10.26 -7.75 18.67
CA GLU A 5 -10.30 -9.03 17.95
C GLU A 5 -11.23 -9.02 16.72
N THR A 6 -12.40 -8.40 16.84
CA THR A 6 -13.38 -8.33 15.74
C THR A 6 -12.92 -7.35 14.66
N ILE A 7 -12.25 -6.26 15.02
CA ILE A 7 -11.58 -5.35 14.08
C ILE A 7 -10.50 -6.11 13.30
N LEU A 8 -9.60 -6.82 13.99
CA LEU A 8 -8.55 -7.62 13.36
C LEU A 8 -9.13 -8.66 12.39
N LYS A 9 -10.17 -9.38 12.81
CA LYS A 9 -10.86 -10.39 12.00
C LYS A 9 -11.52 -9.77 10.76
N ASN A 10 -12.14 -8.61 10.89
CA ASN A 10 -12.75 -7.90 9.76
C ASN A 10 -11.69 -7.48 8.74
N LEU A 11 -10.61 -6.82 9.20
CA LEU A 11 -9.49 -6.38 8.35
C LEU A 11 -8.79 -7.56 7.65
N ASN A 12 -8.59 -8.68 8.35
CA ASN A 12 -7.95 -9.86 7.76
C ASN A 12 -8.89 -10.64 6.81
N THR A 13 -10.21 -10.50 6.96
CA THR A 13 -11.19 -10.97 5.95
C THR A 13 -11.16 -10.09 4.69
N GLU A 14 -10.85 -8.80 4.83
CA GLU A 14 -10.68 -7.84 3.73
C GLU A 14 -9.27 -7.83 3.11
N ASN A 15 -8.41 -8.79 3.47
CA ASN A 15 -7.04 -8.99 2.96
C ASN A 15 -6.02 -7.92 3.39
N TYR A 16 -6.24 -7.21 4.50
CA TYR A 16 -5.22 -6.32 5.08
C TYR A 16 -4.07 -7.08 5.78
N TYR A 17 -4.31 -8.32 6.22
CA TYR A 17 -3.32 -9.25 6.82
C TYR A 17 -2.44 -8.66 7.93
N ILE A 18 -3.04 -7.90 8.85
CA ILE A 18 -2.39 -7.29 10.00
C ILE A 18 -2.41 -8.21 11.22
N ASP A 19 -1.50 -7.98 12.18
CA ASP A 19 -1.47 -8.63 13.48
C ASP A 19 -1.96 -7.69 14.60
N ASN A 20 -2.12 -8.23 15.82
CA ASN A 20 -2.56 -7.43 16.97
C ASN A 20 -1.60 -6.26 17.25
N HIS A 21 -0.28 -6.46 17.15
CA HIS A 21 0.67 -5.39 17.44
C HIS A 21 0.55 -4.23 16.44
N SER A 22 0.39 -4.51 15.15
CA SER A 22 0.10 -3.49 14.15
C SER A 22 -1.23 -2.78 14.42
N LEU A 23 -2.26 -3.51 14.85
CA LEU A 23 -3.56 -2.92 15.20
C LEU A 23 -3.45 -1.97 16.40
N ASP A 24 -2.78 -2.37 17.48
CA ASP A 24 -2.58 -1.53 18.66
C ASP A 24 -1.75 -0.27 18.31
N LEU A 25 -0.71 -0.40 17.49
CA LEU A 25 0.04 0.74 16.97
C LEU A 25 -0.83 1.68 16.14
N PHE A 26 -1.73 1.17 15.27
CA PHE A 26 -2.63 2.02 14.49
C PHE A 26 -3.67 2.75 15.35
N LEU A 27 -4.08 2.16 16.48
CA LEU A 27 -4.98 2.80 17.44
C LEU A 27 -4.27 3.95 18.18
N GLU A 28 -3.01 3.74 18.61
CA GLU A 28 -2.18 4.75 19.29
C GLU A 28 -1.68 5.86 18.32
N ASP A 29 -0.96 5.50 17.25
CA ASP A 29 -0.35 6.43 16.29
C ASP A 29 -1.39 7.37 15.66
N TRP A 30 -2.59 6.86 15.34
CA TRP A 30 -3.64 7.63 14.67
C TRP A 30 -4.72 8.16 15.62
N LYS A 31 -4.57 7.95 16.93
CA LYS A 31 -5.46 8.44 18.00
C LYS A 31 -6.92 8.02 17.78
N ILE A 32 -7.12 6.72 17.62
CA ILE A 32 -8.43 6.12 17.39
C ILE A 32 -8.94 5.62 18.75
N GLU A 33 -9.55 6.54 19.49
CA GLU A 33 -10.09 6.29 20.83
C GLU A 33 -11.30 5.34 20.79
N SER A 34 -11.47 4.53 21.83
CA SER A 34 -12.65 3.70 22.06
C SER A 34 -13.86 4.55 22.44
N ILE A 35 -15.06 4.16 21.99
CA ILE A 35 -16.31 4.86 22.37
C ILE A 35 -16.90 4.35 23.69
N TYR A 36 -16.42 3.20 24.18
CA TYR A 36 -16.84 2.57 25.42
C TYR A 36 -15.76 1.61 25.94
N GLU A 37 -15.65 1.49 27.26
CA GLU A 37 -14.83 0.53 27.99
C GLU A 37 -15.75 -0.15 29.02
N ASP A 38 -15.71 -1.48 29.13
CA ASP A 38 -16.57 -2.23 30.06
C ASP A 38 -15.96 -2.42 31.46
N GLU A 39 -16.70 -3.10 32.36
CA GLU A 39 -16.27 -3.31 33.76
C GLU A 39 -15.02 -4.20 33.89
N ASP A 40 -14.65 -4.96 32.85
CA ASP A 40 -13.44 -5.79 32.78
C ASP A 40 -12.27 -5.08 32.06
N GLY A 41 -12.47 -3.83 31.60
CA GLY A 41 -11.48 -3.04 30.85
C GLY A 41 -11.42 -3.36 29.35
N LEU A 42 -12.48 -3.94 28.78
CA LEU A 42 -12.52 -4.26 27.35
C LEU A 42 -12.97 -3.04 26.53
N GLU A 43 -12.10 -2.57 25.64
CA GLU A 43 -12.37 -1.45 24.74
C GLU A 43 -13.26 -1.83 23.55
N PHE A 44 -14.28 -1.01 23.29
CA PHE A 44 -15.18 -1.10 22.14
C PHE A 44 -15.12 0.16 21.28
N TYR A 45 -15.00 -0.05 19.98
CA TYR A 45 -14.92 0.99 18.96
C TYR A 45 -16.16 0.93 18.05
N ASP A 46 -16.44 2.01 17.32
CA ASP A 46 -17.56 2.12 16.41
C ASP A 46 -17.18 1.82 14.95
N ASP A 47 -18.14 2.00 14.04
CA ASP A 47 -17.94 1.80 12.61
C ASP A 47 -17.02 2.89 12.01
N LEU A 48 -17.00 4.11 12.57
CA LEU A 48 -16.07 5.17 12.17
C LEU A 48 -14.62 4.84 12.54
N ALA A 49 -14.35 4.26 13.71
CA ALA A 49 -13.03 3.77 14.07
C ALA A 49 -12.53 2.69 13.09
N LEU A 50 -13.40 1.76 12.70
CA LEU A 50 -13.08 0.75 11.69
C LEU A 50 -12.77 1.37 10.32
N GLU A 51 -13.55 2.37 9.88
CA GLU A 51 -13.24 3.14 8.66
C GLU A 51 -11.93 3.95 8.80
N LYS A 52 -11.67 4.57 9.95
CA LYS A 52 -10.43 5.31 10.24
C LYS A 52 -9.22 4.41 10.10
N ILE A 53 -9.25 3.19 10.64
CA ILE A 53 -8.14 2.22 10.52
C ILE A 53 -7.94 1.82 9.05
N LYS A 54 -9.00 1.41 8.34
CA LYS A 54 -8.93 1.07 6.90
C LYS A 54 -8.36 2.23 6.07
N LYS A 55 -8.79 3.46 6.37
CA LYS A 55 -8.32 4.65 5.67
C LYS A 55 -6.88 5.03 6.04
N GLY A 56 -6.49 4.86 7.29
CA GLY A 56 -5.12 5.05 7.78
C GLY A 56 -4.15 4.09 7.10
N ILE A 57 -4.45 2.79 7.06
CA ILE A 57 -3.63 1.79 6.36
C ILE A 57 -3.48 2.15 4.87
N SER A 58 -4.60 2.51 4.21
CA SER A 58 -4.60 2.97 2.82
C SER A 58 -3.73 4.21 2.57
N LEU A 59 -3.62 5.12 3.56
CA LEU A 59 -2.78 6.32 3.48
C LEU A 59 -1.31 6.03 3.83
N LYS A 60 -1.03 5.18 4.83
CA LYS A 60 0.32 4.73 5.19
C LYS A 60 0.97 4.00 4.00
N ALA A 61 0.22 3.14 3.32
CA ALA A 61 0.64 2.47 2.07
C ALA A 61 0.87 3.44 0.88
N GLN A 62 0.31 4.65 0.93
CA GLN A 62 0.56 5.73 -0.03
C GLN A 62 1.74 6.63 0.37
N GLY A 63 2.42 6.36 1.50
CA GLY A 63 3.57 7.11 1.98
C GLY A 63 3.23 8.41 2.72
N TYR A 64 2.00 8.56 3.24
CA TYR A 64 1.66 9.66 4.16
C TYR A 64 2.25 9.40 5.55
N SER A 65 2.80 10.44 6.19
CA SER A 65 3.23 10.37 7.60
C SER A 65 2.02 10.37 8.54
N ASP A 66 2.20 9.89 9.76
CA ASP A 66 1.10 9.70 10.71
C ASP A 66 0.41 11.01 11.12
N GLU A 67 1.16 12.12 11.23
CA GLU A 67 0.59 13.47 11.36
C GLU A 67 -0.35 13.83 10.19
N GLN A 68 0.01 13.46 8.97
CA GLN A 68 -0.80 13.69 7.77
C GLN A 68 -1.99 12.71 7.66
N ILE A 69 -1.89 11.54 8.30
CA ILE A 69 -2.98 10.57 8.45
C ILE A 69 -3.99 11.13 9.46
N ILE A 70 -3.58 11.46 10.69
CA ILE A 70 -4.42 12.10 11.72
C ILE A 70 -5.16 13.31 11.13
N ALA A 71 -4.44 14.24 10.49
CA ALA A 71 -5.00 15.46 9.91
C ALA A 71 -5.95 15.22 8.71
N LYS A 72 -6.03 13.98 8.20
CA LYS A 72 -7.04 13.52 7.22
C LYS A 72 -8.18 12.77 7.88
N LEU A 73 -7.91 11.94 8.90
CA LEU A 73 -8.92 11.20 9.65
C LEU A 73 -9.88 12.13 10.39
N SER A 74 -9.39 13.22 11.00
CA SER A 74 -10.28 14.22 11.62
C SER A 74 -11.15 15.01 10.62
N ARG A 75 -10.86 14.91 9.31
CA ARG A 75 -11.74 15.42 8.25
C ARG A 75 -12.80 14.42 7.79
N MET A 76 -12.83 13.22 8.37
CA MET A 76 -13.95 12.28 8.26
C MET A 76 -14.98 12.57 9.36
N GLU A 77 -14.53 12.76 10.60
CA GLU A 77 -15.34 13.18 11.76
C GLU A 77 -16.21 14.42 11.41
N ALA A 78 -15.55 15.52 11.02
CA ALA A 78 -16.21 16.78 10.66
C ALA A 78 -17.08 16.74 9.37
N LYS A 79 -17.17 15.59 8.69
CA LYS A 79 -18.15 15.35 7.60
C LYS A 79 -19.38 14.58 8.08
N ILE A 80 -19.24 13.79 9.15
CA ILE A 80 -20.31 12.98 9.73
C ILE A 80 -21.15 13.84 10.67
N GLU A 81 -20.53 14.63 11.55
CA GLU A 81 -21.22 15.63 12.38
C GLU A 81 -22.10 16.58 11.56
N LYS A 82 -21.65 16.91 10.34
CA LYS A 82 -22.37 17.81 9.42
C LYS A 82 -23.57 17.19 8.71
N ASN A 83 -23.91 15.94 9.02
CA ASN A 83 -24.97 15.17 8.38
C ASN A 83 -26.11 14.80 9.37
N GLU A 84 -26.00 15.17 10.65
CA GLU A 84 -27.02 14.90 11.68
C GLU A 84 -28.11 16.00 11.76
N GLU A 85 -28.83 16.21 10.67
CA GLU A 85 -30.18 16.81 10.71
C GLU A 85 -31.20 15.93 9.95
N PRO A 86 -32.48 15.90 10.38
CA PRO A 86 -33.33 14.72 10.17
C PRO A 86 -33.79 14.49 8.74
N ALA A 87 -33.81 13.20 8.37
CA ALA A 87 -34.07 12.72 7.01
C ALA A 87 -35.42 13.14 6.41
N LYS A 88 -35.40 13.35 5.09
CA LYS A 88 -36.60 13.39 4.22
C LYS A 88 -36.45 12.33 3.12
N PRO A 89 -37.56 11.75 2.63
CA PRO A 89 -37.53 10.46 1.94
C PRO A 89 -36.98 10.49 0.50
N VAL A 90 -36.54 9.30 0.09
CA VAL A 90 -35.83 8.98 -1.17
C VAL A 90 -36.69 9.21 -2.43
N GLN A 91 -36.04 9.58 -3.53
CA GLN A 91 -36.53 9.29 -4.89
C GLN A 91 -35.46 8.49 -5.66
N PRO A 92 -35.83 7.46 -6.44
CA PRO A 92 -34.87 6.62 -7.15
C PRO A 92 -34.37 7.29 -8.44
N LEU A 93 -33.06 7.25 -8.68
CA LEU A 93 -32.50 7.51 -10.00
C LEU A 93 -32.54 6.22 -10.83
N ILE A 94 -33.08 6.33 -12.04
CA ILE A 94 -33.31 5.20 -12.95
C ILE A 94 -32.00 4.88 -13.68
N VAL A 95 -31.63 3.60 -13.71
CA VAL A 95 -30.54 3.07 -14.55
C VAL A 95 -31.08 2.83 -15.96
N SER A 96 -30.32 3.27 -16.97
CA SER A 96 -30.49 2.83 -18.35
C SER A 96 -29.10 2.59 -18.97
N ASP A 97 -28.85 1.34 -19.36
CA ASP A 97 -27.71 0.98 -20.22
C ASP A 97 -27.83 1.63 -21.61
N LEU A 98 -26.68 1.82 -22.26
CA LEU A 98 -26.47 1.42 -23.66
C LEU A 98 -24.97 1.37 -23.98
N LEU A 99 -24.51 0.22 -24.46
CA LEU A 99 -23.15 -0.05 -24.92
C LEU A 99 -23.09 -0.01 -26.47
N GLU A 100 -21.94 -0.45 -27.02
CA GLU A 100 -21.55 -0.54 -28.44
C GLU A 100 -20.87 0.75 -28.97
N GLU A 101 -19.54 0.86 -29.15
CA GLU A 101 -18.47 0.00 -29.73
C GLU A 101 -18.32 0.17 -31.26
N ASN A 102 -17.13 0.60 -31.74
CA ASN A 102 -16.34 -0.09 -32.80
C ASN A 102 -15.01 0.62 -33.21
N THR A 103 -13.92 -0.16 -33.21
CA THR A 103 -12.73 -0.18 -34.12
C THR A 103 -11.99 1.08 -34.63
N ALA A 104 -10.80 1.32 -34.06
CA ALA A 104 -9.44 1.12 -34.64
C ALA A 104 -8.94 1.74 -35.99
N ALA A 105 -7.59 1.91 -36.04
CA ALA A 105 -6.66 2.28 -37.15
C ALA A 105 -6.42 3.80 -37.40
N SER A 106 -5.28 4.29 -37.93
CA SER A 106 -3.85 3.88 -37.91
C SER A 106 -2.97 5.02 -38.54
N THR A 107 -1.64 4.99 -38.38
CA THR A 107 -0.59 5.68 -39.19
C THR A 107 -0.70 7.19 -39.57
N ASP A 108 0.08 8.03 -38.88
CA ASP A 108 1.29 8.76 -39.37
C ASP A 108 1.24 9.86 -40.50
N VAL A 109 2.29 10.71 -40.52
CA VAL A 109 2.78 11.65 -41.56
C VAL A 109 2.02 12.97 -41.88
N ALA A 110 2.24 13.98 -41.02
CA ALA A 110 2.96 15.26 -41.26
C ALA A 110 2.70 16.24 -42.45
N VAL A 111 3.07 17.52 -42.19
CA VAL A 111 3.55 18.61 -43.12
C VAL A 111 2.55 19.58 -43.82
N LYS A 112 2.62 20.87 -43.38
CA LYS A 112 2.41 22.16 -44.13
C LYS A 112 1.00 22.46 -44.73
N GLU A 113 0.65 23.68 -45.16
CA GLU A 113 1.39 24.96 -45.31
C GLU A 113 0.55 26.21 -44.88
N GLU A 114 1.06 27.43 -45.08
CA GLU A 114 0.56 28.70 -44.51
C GLU A 114 -0.43 29.48 -45.40
N THR A 115 -1.27 30.34 -44.81
CA THR A 115 -1.52 31.72 -45.30
C THR A 115 -2.25 32.61 -44.28
N GLN A 116 -1.58 33.70 -43.88
CA GLN A 116 -2.02 35.12 -43.76
C GLN A 116 -3.54 35.39 -43.67
N THR A 117 -4.08 36.22 -42.77
CA THR A 117 -3.67 37.56 -42.24
C THR A 117 -4.15 37.73 -40.77
N GLU A 118 -4.03 38.80 -39.96
CA GLU A 118 -3.23 40.05 -39.72
C GLU A 118 -3.80 40.67 -38.38
N ILE A 119 -3.22 41.50 -37.48
CA ILE A 119 -1.93 42.16 -37.12
C ILE A 119 -1.96 42.32 -35.55
N ILE A 120 -0.94 42.96 -34.94
CA ILE A 120 -0.88 43.55 -33.57
C ILE A 120 -0.28 42.63 -32.46
N PRO A 121 0.83 43.02 -31.79
CA PRO A 121 1.90 43.94 -32.18
C PRO A 121 3.28 43.25 -32.27
N GLN A 122 4.31 43.97 -32.73
CA GLN A 122 5.66 43.43 -32.93
C GLN A 122 6.40 43.12 -31.61
N GLY A 123 6.34 41.86 -31.16
CA GLY A 123 7.34 41.28 -30.26
C GLY A 123 8.67 41.14 -31.01
N LYS A 124 9.73 41.82 -30.54
CA LYS A 124 11.05 41.78 -31.18
C LYS A 124 11.64 40.37 -31.08
N SER A 125 11.96 39.74 -32.21
CA SER A 125 12.64 38.44 -32.25
C SER A 125 14.08 38.59 -31.73
N PHE A 126 14.28 38.29 -30.44
CA PHE A 126 15.55 38.48 -29.75
C PHE A 126 16.50 37.30 -30.03
N THR A 127 17.29 37.42 -31.09
CA THR A 127 18.42 36.52 -31.36
C THR A 127 19.54 36.80 -30.36
N LEU A 128 19.55 36.06 -29.26
CA LEU A 128 20.63 36.12 -28.27
C LEU A 128 21.82 35.28 -28.75
N ASP A 129 22.90 35.96 -29.16
CA ASP A 129 24.21 35.32 -29.37
C ASP A 129 24.80 34.87 -28.03
N VAL A 130 24.45 33.66 -27.59
CA VAL A 130 25.02 33.04 -26.39
C VAL A 130 26.42 32.52 -26.71
N SER A 131 27.44 33.00 -26.01
CA SER A 131 28.80 32.46 -26.18
C SER A 131 28.84 30.96 -25.81
N SER A 132 29.68 30.18 -26.49
CA SER A 132 29.85 28.75 -26.18
C SER A 132 30.28 28.52 -24.73
N GLN A 133 31.10 29.42 -24.16
CA GLN A 133 31.47 29.42 -22.74
C GLN A 133 30.25 29.63 -21.84
N THR A 134 29.34 30.55 -22.18
CA THR A 134 28.11 30.79 -21.41
C THR A 134 27.14 29.61 -21.52
N LEU A 135 27.01 29.00 -22.70
CA LEU A 135 26.25 27.75 -22.87
C LEU A 135 26.84 26.60 -22.04
N GLN A 136 28.17 26.47 -22.01
CA GLN A 136 28.82 25.40 -21.27
C GLN A 136 28.74 25.61 -19.75
N MET A 137 28.86 26.84 -19.25
CA MET A 137 28.59 27.18 -17.84
C MET A 137 27.12 26.95 -17.45
N LEU A 138 26.16 27.23 -18.36
CA LEU A 138 24.75 26.91 -18.13
C LEU A 138 24.51 25.39 -18.10
N ALA A 139 25.10 24.64 -19.04
CA ALA A 139 25.01 23.19 -19.07
C ALA A 139 25.63 22.54 -17.83
N GLU A 140 26.78 23.04 -17.36
CA GLU A 140 27.44 22.60 -16.13
C GLU A 140 26.62 22.95 -14.88
N ALA A 141 26.05 24.15 -14.80
CA ALA A 141 25.16 24.54 -13.70
C ALA A 141 23.86 23.72 -13.67
N VAL A 142 23.28 23.41 -14.83
CA VAL A 142 22.08 22.56 -14.95
C VAL A 142 22.41 21.10 -14.62
N ALA A 143 23.51 20.55 -15.15
CA ALA A 143 23.95 19.19 -14.83
C ALA A 143 24.27 19.05 -13.34
N LYS A 144 24.93 20.05 -12.74
CA LYS A 144 25.16 20.10 -11.30
C LYS A 144 23.85 20.18 -10.53
N LYS A 145 22.91 21.06 -10.89
CA LYS A 145 21.60 21.13 -10.22
C LYS A 145 20.85 19.80 -10.31
N ILE A 146 20.87 19.12 -11.46
CA ILE A 146 20.25 17.80 -11.62
C ILE A 146 20.96 16.75 -10.75
N SER A 147 22.29 16.79 -10.64
CA SER A 147 23.05 15.92 -9.73
C SER A 147 22.73 16.19 -8.26
N ASP A 148 22.64 17.45 -7.87
CA ASP A 148 22.29 17.87 -6.51
C ASP A 148 20.82 17.54 -6.19
N ASP A 149 19.89 17.69 -7.14
CA ASP A 149 18.49 17.27 -7.03
C ASP A 149 18.36 15.74 -6.90
N ILE A 150 19.14 14.96 -7.68
CA ILE A 150 19.12 13.48 -7.62
C ILE A 150 19.75 12.95 -6.33
N THR A 151 20.86 13.53 -5.87
CA THR A 151 21.57 13.06 -4.66
C THR A 151 20.87 13.46 -3.36
N ASN A 152 20.14 14.57 -3.36
CA ASN A 152 19.20 14.92 -2.28
C ASN A 152 17.80 14.32 -2.48
N SER A 153 17.54 13.59 -3.58
CA SER A 153 16.27 12.90 -3.79
C SER A 153 16.26 11.56 -3.08
N ASP A 154 15.19 11.38 -2.31
CA ASP A 154 14.74 10.13 -1.71
C ASP A 154 14.74 8.93 -2.69
N MET A 155 14.67 9.18 -4.00
CA MET A 155 14.80 8.16 -5.05
C MET A 155 16.11 7.37 -4.97
N ALA A 156 17.24 8.00 -4.65
CA ALA A 156 18.53 7.32 -4.56
C ALA A 156 18.53 6.31 -3.39
N THR A 157 18.01 6.74 -2.23
CA THR A 157 17.83 5.89 -1.04
C THR A 157 16.89 4.73 -1.34
N ARG A 158 15.71 5.01 -1.91
CA ARG A 158 14.69 4.00 -2.26
C ARG A 158 15.18 2.97 -3.27
N LEU A 159 16.08 3.33 -4.20
CA LEU A 159 16.69 2.38 -5.14
C LEU A 159 17.69 1.45 -4.44
N ILE A 160 18.48 1.96 -3.49
CA ILE A 160 19.39 1.15 -2.66
C ILE A 160 18.58 0.21 -1.75
N GLU A 161 17.51 0.72 -1.15
CA GLU A 161 16.60 -0.01 -0.27
C GLU A 161 15.82 -1.12 -0.99
N ALA A 162 15.30 -0.85 -2.20
CA ALA A 162 14.73 -1.89 -3.07
C ALA A 162 15.76 -2.98 -3.46
N GLY A 163 17.03 -2.59 -3.61
CA GLY A 163 18.17 -3.52 -3.76
C GLY A 163 18.50 -4.30 -2.48
N GLY A 164 18.08 -3.81 -1.31
CA GLY A 164 18.05 -4.50 -0.03
C GLY A 164 16.96 -5.56 0.00
N TYR A 165 15.69 -5.13 -0.06
CA TYR A 165 14.52 -6.02 -0.01
C TYR A 165 14.60 -7.19 -0.99
N LYS A 166 15.18 -7.00 -2.18
CA LYS A 166 15.39 -8.11 -3.14
C LYS A 166 16.31 -9.21 -2.59
N ARG A 167 17.40 -8.86 -1.90
CA ARG A 167 18.31 -9.82 -1.24
C ARG A 167 17.66 -10.44 -0.02
N ASP A 168 16.94 -9.64 0.76
CA ASP A 168 16.34 -10.09 2.02
C ASP A 168 15.20 -11.09 1.74
N ASN A 169 14.40 -10.85 0.69
CA ASN A 169 13.45 -11.83 0.16
C ASN A 169 14.12 -13.12 -0.35
N GLU A 170 15.33 -13.05 -0.92
CA GLU A 170 16.10 -14.25 -1.32
C GLU A 170 16.60 -15.05 -0.11
N ILE A 171 16.97 -14.37 0.98
CA ILE A 171 17.37 -14.98 2.26
C ILE A 171 16.16 -15.63 2.94
N LEU A 172 15.03 -14.93 3.04
CA LEU A 172 13.79 -15.45 3.59
C LEU A 172 13.29 -16.68 2.80
N ALA A 173 13.35 -16.66 1.47
CA ALA A 173 13.00 -17.81 0.64
C ALA A 173 13.87 -19.05 0.92
N LYS A 174 15.17 -18.86 1.20
CA LYS A 174 16.08 -19.96 1.59
C LYS A 174 15.75 -20.48 2.99
N GLN A 175 15.51 -19.59 3.95
CA GLN A 175 15.13 -19.98 5.32
C GLN A 175 13.80 -20.75 5.34
N VAL A 176 12.79 -20.32 4.57
CA VAL A 176 11.52 -21.05 4.41
C VAL A 176 11.75 -22.42 3.77
N HIS A 177 12.63 -22.53 2.77
CA HIS A 177 12.97 -23.82 2.15
C HIS A 177 13.64 -24.79 3.14
N GLU A 178 14.61 -24.30 3.92
CA GLU A 178 15.32 -25.06 4.96
C GLU A 178 14.37 -25.53 6.08
N LEU A 179 13.46 -24.65 6.53
CA LEU A 179 12.43 -24.99 7.51
C LEU A 179 11.42 -26.03 6.98
N LEU A 180 11.07 -25.98 5.70
CA LEU A 180 10.21 -26.99 5.06
C LEU A 180 10.93 -28.34 4.90
N GLU A 181 12.21 -28.34 4.55
CA GLU A 181 13.01 -29.58 4.47
C GLU A 181 13.23 -30.20 5.86
N HIS A 182 13.54 -29.40 6.88
CA HIS A 182 13.69 -29.90 8.25
C HIS A 182 12.35 -30.42 8.82
N ASN A 183 11.22 -29.74 8.57
CA ASN A 183 9.90 -30.29 8.92
C ASN A 183 9.65 -31.64 8.23
N LYS A 184 9.94 -31.75 6.93
CA LYS A 184 9.79 -32.98 6.15
C LYS A 184 10.69 -34.12 6.67
N GLU A 185 11.86 -33.80 7.22
CA GLU A 185 12.72 -34.80 7.88
C GLU A 185 12.17 -35.18 9.26
N LEU A 186 11.68 -34.22 10.06
CA LEU A 186 11.02 -34.50 11.34
C LEU A 186 9.77 -35.38 11.15
N SER A 187 8.92 -35.11 10.16
CA SER A 187 7.77 -35.96 9.83
C SER A 187 8.20 -37.40 9.50
N LYS A 188 9.27 -37.59 8.72
CA LYS A 188 9.82 -38.94 8.43
C LYS A 188 10.37 -39.62 9.68
N ARG A 189 11.02 -38.86 10.58
CA ARG A 189 11.53 -39.40 11.86
C ARG A 189 10.37 -39.82 12.77
N ILE A 190 9.28 -39.06 12.82
CA ILE A 190 8.05 -39.40 13.54
C ILE A 190 7.42 -40.66 12.93
N GLU A 191 7.19 -40.69 11.61
CA GLU A 191 6.66 -41.86 10.88
C GLU A 191 7.49 -43.13 11.13
N GLN A 192 8.83 -43.00 11.12
CA GLN A 192 9.73 -44.10 11.46
C GLN A 192 9.55 -44.56 12.90
N LEU A 193 9.53 -43.64 13.88
CA LEU A 193 9.36 -43.95 15.30
C LEU A 193 8.00 -44.62 15.57
N GLU A 194 6.89 -44.10 15.04
CA GLU A 194 5.56 -44.71 15.13
C GLU A 194 5.55 -46.12 14.52
N SER A 195 6.21 -46.31 13.36
CA SER A 195 6.37 -47.62 12.73
C SER A 195 7.27 -48.57 13.52
N HIS A 196 8.13 -48.07 14.42
CA HIS A 196 9.01 -48.87 15.25
C HIS A 196 8.38 -49.18 16.62
N GLU A 197 7.69 -48.22 17.25
CA GLU A 197 6.92 -48.47 18.48
C GLU A 197 5.82 -49.50 18.24
N SER A 198 5.04 -49.35 17.17
CA SER A 198 4.00 -50.33 16.80
C SER A 198 4.58 -51.74 16.57
N LYS A 199 5.69 -51.88 15.84
CA LYS A 199 6.39 -53.18 15.66
C LYS A 199 6.95 -53.73 16.98
N ASN A 200 7.53 -52.89 17.83
CA ASN A 200 8.10 -53.29 19.11
C ASN A 200 7.02 -53.67 20.13
N PHE A 201 5.86 -53.01 20.09
CA PHE A 201 4.68 -53.31 20.89
C PHE A 201 4.08 -54.65 20.48
N TRP A 202 3.73 -54.82 19.19
CA TRP A 202 3.13 -56.06 18.69
C TRP A 202 4.06 -57.28 18.82
N SER A 203 5.36 -57.14 18.58
CA SER A 203 6.32 -58.23 18.77
C SER A 203 6.53 -58.61 20.24
N ARG A 204 6.47 -57.65 21.18
CA ARG A 204 6.50 -57.96 22.62
C ARG A 204 5.19 -58.53 23.16
N PHE A 205 4.06 -58.23 22.50
CA PHE A 205 2.74 -58.73 22.88
C PHE A 205 2.47 -60.15 22.35
N TRP A 206 2.78 -60.42 21.08
CA TRP A 206 2.54 -61.72 20.44
C TRP A 206 3.76 -62.66 20.45
N GLY A 207 4.98 -62.16 20.60
CA GLY A 207 6.23 -62.94 20.61
C GLY A 207 6.54 -63.66 21.93
N LYS A 208 5.51 -63.94 22.76
CA LYS A 208 5.60 -64.72 24.00
C LYS A 208 4.62 -65.90 23.95
N HIS A 209 4.96 -66.89 23.13
CA HIS A 209 4.40 -68.24 23.18
C HIS A 209 5.44 -69.25 22.70
#